data_AF-A0A2E6NL17-F1
#
_entry.id   AF-A0A2E6NL17-F1
#
_cell.length_a   1.000
_cell.length_b   1.000
_cell.length_c   1.000
_cell.angle_alpha   90.00
_cell.angle_beta   90.00
_cell.angle_gamma   90.00
#
_symmetry.space_group_name_H-M   'P 1'
#
loop_
_entity.id
_entity.type
_entity.pdbx_description
1 polymer ?
#
loop_
_entity_poly.entity_id
_entity_poly.type
_entity_poly.pdbx_seq_one_letter_code
_entity_poly.pdbx_strand_id
1 'polypeptide(L)'
;MIFLLTSCGVSLDEPQITCNDIDVKSTASELALEIIEDGIKQSATEACDSPLAALGIPGCDTLYQEFFGAAFMPESVEVNGVRTLEQDDYGKHSCVASFDFRYEQRDTKQTAFGLLDEALEEEVANAIVQVTERTMGHLFAQLDAARSEVKSVQGEYDVQVTDDGSEYYVNLELEFLPLLEE
;
A
#
# COMPACT_ATOMS: atom_id res chain seq x y z
N MET A 1 9.80 1.81 -8.95
CA MET A 1 10.86 1.13 -8.18
C MET A 1 11.21 -0.18 -8.92
N ILE A 2 12.43 -0.73 -8.84
CA ILE A 2 12.81 -1.97 -9.57
C ILE A 2 13.19 -3.05 -8.54
N PHE A 3 12.57 -4.23 -8.60
CA PHE A 3 12.89 -5.39 -7.76
C PHE A 3 13.51 -6.55 -8.55
N LEU A 4 14.43 -7.28 -7.90
CA LEU A 4 15.22 -8.40 -8.45
C LEU A 4 14.91 -9.69 -7.66
N LEU A 5 14.48 -10.75 -8.35
CA LEU A 5 14.33 -12.09 -7.76
C LEU A 5 15.11 -13.12 -8.59
N THR A 6 16.03 -13.83 -7.94
CA THR A 6 16.83 -14.91 -8.54
C THR A 6 16.15 -16.27 -8.34
N SER A 7 15.78 -16.97 -9.42
CA SER A 7 15.38 -18.38 -9.34
C SER A 7 16.57 -19.29 -9.66
N CYS A 8 16.74 -20.37 -8.91
CA CYS A 8 17.76 -21.40 -9.17
C CYS A 8 17.07 -22.69 -9.64
N GLY A 9 17.22 -23.06 -10.91
CA GLY A 9 16.80 -24.37 -11.41
C GLY A 9 16.91 -24.54 -12.92
N VAL A 10 17.82 -25.39 -13.38
CA VAL A 10 18.13 -25.66 -14.79
C VAL A 10 17.14 -26.65 -15.41
N SER A 11 16.45 -26.25 -16.48
CA SER A 11 15.93 -27.14 -17.54
C SER A 11 15.86 -26.41 -18.89
N LEU A 12 16.25 -27.09 -19.96
CA LEU A 12 16.39 -26.60 -21.36
C LEU A 12 15.05 -26.42 -22.11
N ASP A 13 14.04 -25.92 -21.43
CA ASP A 13 12.87 -25.27 -22.03
C ASP A 13 12.83 -23.91 -21.33
N GLU A 14 13.16 -22.82 -22.05
CA GLU A 14 13.16 -21.48 -21.47
C GLU A 14 11.81 -21.24 -20.79
N PRO A 15 11.76 -20.97 -19.46
CA PRO A 15 10.50 -20.65 -18.81
C PRO A 15 9.98 -19.38 -19.48
N GLN A 16 8.94 -19.53 -20.29
CA GLN A 16 8.24 -18.38 -20.86
C GLN A 16 7.51 -17.71 -19.71
N ILE A 17 8.16 -16.74 -19.07
CA ILE A 17 7.56 -15.96 -18.00
C ILE A 17 6.39 -15.17 -18.58
N THR A 18 5.18 -15.40 -18.07
CA THR A 18 3.95 -14.75 -18.54
C THR A 18 3.37 -13.81 -17.50
N CYS A 19 2.54 -12.86 -17.94
CA CYS A 19 1.80 -11.94 -17.06
C CYS A 19 1.09 -12.66 -15.90
N ASN A 20 0.55 -13.86 -16.14
CA ASN A 20 -0.29 -14.57 -15.18
C ASN A 20 0.48 -15.61 -14.35
N ASP A 21 1.81 -15.65 -14.48
CA ASP A 21 2.65 -16.53 -13.67
C ASP A 21 2.57 -16.15 -12.19
N ILE A 22 2.64 -17.16 -11.32
CA ILE A 22 2.50 -16.98 -9.87
C ILE A 22 3.56 -16.03 -9.34
N ASP A 23 4.81 -16.19 -9.80
CA ASP A 23 5.93 -15.37 -9.35
C ASP A 23 5.78 -13.91 -9.79
N VAL A 24 5.34 -13.67 -11.04
CA VAL A 24 5.03 -12.33 -11.56
C VAL A 24 3.91 -11.67 -10.76
N LYS A 25 2.83 -12.40 -10.49
CA LYS A 25 1.71 -11.89 -9.68
C LYS A 25 2.15 -11.59 -8.25
N SER A 26 3.01 -12.42 -7.66
CA SER A 26 3.57 -12.18 -6.33
C SER A 26 4.39 -10.89 -6.31
N THR A 27 5.30 -10.71 -7.27
CA THR A 27 6.08 -9.47 -7.40
C THR A 27 5.18 -8.25 -7.63
N ALA A 28 4.14 -8.37 -8.46
CA ALA A 28 3.18 -7.29 -8.66
C ALA A 28 2.38 -6.95 -7.39
N SER A 29 1.98 -7.95 -6.59
CA SER A 29 1.36 -7.73 -5.26
C SER A 29 2.30 -7.00 -4.30
N GLU A 30 3.58 -7.39 -4.25
CA GLU A 30 4.60 -6.76 -3.39
C GLU A 30 4.82 -5.30 -3.80
N LEU A 31 5.01 -5.03 -5.10
CA LEU A 31 5.14 -3.67 -5.63
C LEU A 31 3.89 -2.83 -5.37
N ALA A 32 2.70 -3.42 -5.43
CA ALA A 32 1.46 -2.71 -5.11
C ALA A 32 1.46 -2.24 -3.65
N LEU A 33 1.89 -3.09 -2.71
CA LEU A 33 2.03 -2.70 -1.30
C LEU A 33 3.04 -1.57 -1.11
N GLU A 34 4.19 -1.62 -1.79
CA GLU A 34 5.22 -0.58 -1.71
C GLU A 34 4.73 0.77 -2.25
N ILE A 35 4.00 0.77 -3.37
CA ILE A 35 3.39 1.99 -3.93
C ILE A 35 2.43 2.62 -2.92
N ILE A 36 1.65 1.81 -2.21
CA ILE A 36 0.76 2.29 -1.14
C ILE A 36 1.57 2.87 0.02
N GLU A 37 2.59 2.15 0.47
CA GLU A 37 3.46 2.61 1.56
C GLU A 37 4.10 3.98 1.24
N ASP A 38 4.61 4.14 0.01
CA ASP A 38 5.20 5.40 -0.44
C ASP A 38 4.17 6.53 -0.58
N GLY A 39 2.97 6.23 -1.10
CA GLY A 39 1.87 7.19 -1.15
C GLY A 39 1.41 7.65 0.24
N ILE A 40 1.36 6.73 1.21
CA ILE A 40 1.09 7.04 2.62
C ILE A 40 2.17 7.96 3.19
N LYS A 41 3.46 7.65 2.97
CA LYS A 41 4.58 8.49 3.44
C LYS A 41 4.52 9.90 2.84
N GLN A 42 4.20 10.01 1.55
CA GLN A 42 4.05 11.32 0.90
C GLN A 42 2.90 12.11 1.52
N SER A 43 1.72 11.51 1.64
CA SER A 43 0.53 12.15 2.23
C SER A 43 0.77 12.59 3.67
N ALA A 44 1.48 11.77 4.45
CA ALA A 44 1.88 12.08 5.81
C ALA A 44 2.83 13.29 5.87
N THR A 45 3.79 13.37 4.95
CA THR A 45 4.74 14.50 4.85
C THR A 45 4.00 15.81 4.55
N GLU A 46 3.07 15.79 3.60
CA GLU A 46 2.27 16.98 3.24
C GLU A 46 1.35 17.43 4.40
N ALA A 47 0.79 16.50 5.16
CA ALA A 47 -0.03 16.80 6.35
C ALA A 47 0.82 17.41 7.49
N CYS A 48 2.09 17.02 7.62
CA CYS A 48 3.05 17.59 8.58
C CYS A 48 3.46 19.03 8.26
N ASP A 49 3.37 19.47 7.01
CA ASP A 49 3.60 20.87 6.63
C ASP A 49 2.34 21.76 6.80
N SER A 50 1.25 21.21 7.36
CA SER A 50 -0.01 21.93 7.59
C SER A 50 -0.03 22.72 8.92
N PRO A 51 -0.96 23.68 9.10
CA PRO A 51 -1.12 24.45 10.35
C PRO A 51 -1.29 23.62 11.63
N LEU A 52 -1.55 22.31 11.52
CA LEU A 52 -1.58 21.37 12.65
C LEU A 52 -0.19 21.18 13.29
N ALA A 53 0.90 21.29 12.53
CA ALA A 53 2.26 21.26 13.08
C ALA A 53 2.54 22.45 14.03
N ALA A 54 1.80 23.55 13.91
CA ALA A 54 1.88 24.69 14.82
C ALA A 54 1.33 24.39 16.22
N LEU A 55 0.67 23.24 16.43
CA LEU A 55 0.24 22.77 17.76
C LEU A 55 1.40 22.16 18.57
N GLY A 56 2.62 22.13 18.03
CA GLY A 56 3.84 21.86 18.80
C GLY A 56 3.98 20.42 19.27
N ILE A 57 3.34 19.47 18.59
CA ILE A 57 3.52 18.03 18.81
C ILE A 57 4.88 17.64 18.22
N PRO A 58 5.94 17.40 19.02
CA PRO A 58 7.23 16.96 18.50
C PRO A 58 7.12 15.47 18.15
N GLY A 59 7.56 15.08 16.96
CA GLY A 59 7.54 13.66 16.53
C GLY A 59 6.52 13.33 15.43
N CYS A 60 6.30 14.27 14.50
CA CYS A 60 5.52 14.04 13.28
C CYS A 60 5.90 12.68 12.65
N ASP A 61 7.19 12.42 12.40
CA ASP A 61 7.61 11.18 11.74
C ASP A 61 7.15 9.89 12.46
N THR A 62 7.23 9.82 13.80
CA THR A 62 6.92 8.60 14.58
C THR A 62 5.42 8.39 14.76
N LEU A 63 4.69 9.43 15.17
CA LEU A 63 3.24 9.33 15.36
C LEU A 63 2.52 9.14 14.01
N TYR A 64 3.13 9.62 12.91
CA TYR A 64 2.57 9.52 11.57
C TYR A 64 2.90 8.20 10.87
N GLN A 65 4.11 7.63 11.00
CA GLN A 65 4.37 6.27 10.51
C GLN A 65 3.51 5.24 11.23
N GLU A 66 3.38 5.37 12.56
CA GLU A 66 2.60 4.43 13.35
C GLU A 66 1.10 4.58 13.09
N PHE A 67 0.56 5.80 13.00
CA PHE A 67 -0.86 6.01 12.71
C PHE A 67 -1.22 5.76 11.26
N PHE A 68 -0.60 6.45 10.29
CA PHE A 68 -0.98 6.33 8.88
C PHE A 68 -0.61 4.96 8.31
N GLY A 69 0.53 4.40 8.72
CA GLY A 69 0.87 3.01 8.40
C GLY A 69 -0.17 2.05 8.95
N ALA A 70 -0.55 2.17 10.23
CA ALA A 70 -1.58 1.29 10.79
C ALA A 70 -2.98 1.53 10.22
N ALA A 71 -3.25 2.74 9.69
CA ALA A 71 -4.57 3.12 9.21
C ALA A 71 -4.79 2.93 7.70
N PHE A 72 -3.76 3.03 6.88
CA PHE A 72 -3.91 3.03 5.42
C PHE A 72 -3.15 1.90 4.75
N MET A 73 -2.33 1.14 5.49
CA MET A 73 -1.62 0.00 4.92
C MET A 73 -2.56 -1.23 4.82
N PRO A 74 -2.68 -1.85 3.63
CA PRO A 74 -3.39 -3.11 3.48
C PRO A 74 -2.58 -4.26 4.10
N GLU A 75 -3.29 -5.30 4.55
CA GLU A 75 -2.68 -6.55 5.02
C GLU A 75 -2.18 -7.40 3.85
N SER A 76 -2.92 -7.39 2.74
CA SER A 76 -2.59 -8.17 1.56
C SER A 76 -3.16 -7.56 0.28
N VAL A 77 -2.52 -7.91 -0.84
CA VAL A 77 -2.97 -7.57 -2.19
C VAL A 77 -3.06 -8.83 -3.01
N GLU A 78 -4.22 -9.06 -3.61
CA GLU A 78 -4.47 -10.19 -4.51
C GLU A 78 -4.59 -9.67 -5.95
N VAL A 79 -3.74 -10.17 -6.85
CA VAL A 79 -3.81 -9.82 -8.29
C VAL A 79 -4.81 -10.73 -9.00
N ASN A 80 -5.81 -10.14 -9.65
CA ASN A 80 -6.92 -10.84 -10.29
C ASN A 80 -7.17 -10.32 -11.71
N GLY A 81 -7.84 -11.14 -12.54
CA GLY A 81 -8.29 -10.71 -13.86
C GLY A 81 -7.17 -10.31 -14.84
N VAL A 82 -5.99 -10.90 -14.71
CA VAL A 82 -4.81 -10.59 -15.52
C VAL A 82 -5.09 -10.78 -17.02
N ARG A 83 -4.73 -9.77 -17.82
CA ARG A 83 -4.80 -9.78 -19.28
C ARG A 83 -3.51 -9.24 -19.88
N THR A 84 -2.90 -9.98 -20.80
CA THR A 84 -1.81 -9.48 -21.64
C THR A 84 -2.37 -8.57 -22.73
N LEU A 85 -1.84 -7.35 -22.84
CA LEU A 85 -2.16 -6.39 -23.88
C LEU A 85 -1.25 -6.54 -25.09
N GLU A 86 0.05 -6.60 -24.83
CA GLU A 86 1.10 -6.64 -25.84
C GLU A 86 2.23 -7.58 -25.37
N GLN A 87 2.86 -8.21 -26.35
CA GLN A 87 4.11 -8.94 -26.18
C GLN A 87 5.03 -8.53 -27.33
N ASP A 88 6.23 -8.07 -27.00
CA ASP A 88 7.24 -7.74 -27.99
C ASP A 88 8.24 -8.89 -28.22
N ASP A 89 9.02 -8.77 -29.29
CA ASP A 89 10.06 -9.73 -29.65
C ASP A 89 11.27 -9.71 -28.69
N TYR A 90 11.30 -8.79 -27.72
CA TYR A 90 12.37 -8.60 -26.73
C TYR A 90 12.00 -9.15 -25.35
N GLY A 91 10.92 -9.93 -25.25
CA GLY A 91 10.49 -10.56 -24.00
C GLY A 91 9.83 -9.60 -23.02
N LYS A 92 9.35 -8.44 -23.48
CA LYS A 92 8.48 -7.56 -22.72
C LYS A 92 7.02 -7.99 -22.89
N HIS A 93 6.31 -8.13 -21.78
CA HIS A 93 4.87 -8.36 -21.74
C HIS A 93 4.20 -7.21 -20.99
N SER A 94 3.28 -6.50 -21.65
CA SER A 94 2.46 -5.48 -21.00
C SER A 94 1.14 -6.09 -20.56
N CYS A 95 0.79 -5.89 -19.29
CA CYS A 95 -0.30 -6.58 -18.61
C CYS A 95 -1.22 -5.58 -17.93
N VAL A 96 -2.51 -5.91 -17.84
CA VAL A 96 -3.48 -5.19 -16.99
C VAL A 96 -4.09 -6.19 -16.01
N ALA A 97 -4.29 -5.78 -14.77
CA ALA A 97 -4.95 -6.57 -13.75
C ALA A 97 -5.77 -5.71 -12.78
N SER A 98 -6.63 -6.39 -12.03
CA SER A 98 -7.28 -5.86 -10.83
C SER A 98 -6.41 -6.21 -9.62
N PHE A 99 -6.16 -5.23 -8.77
CA PHE A 99 -5.45 -5.39 -7.51
C PHE A 99 -6.48 -5.25 -6.39
N ASP A 100 -6.74 -6.36 -5.69
CA ASP A 100 -7.71 -6.43 -4.60
C ASP A 100 -6.98 -6.25 -3.27
N PHE A 101 -7.12 -5.06 -2.69
CA PHE A 101 -6.53 -4.67 -1.42
C PHE A 101 -7.45 -5.07 -0.27
N ARG A 102 -6.90 -5.86 0.65
CA ARG A 102 -7.59 -6.30 1.87
C ARG A 102 -6.95 -5.63 3.06
N TYR A 103 -7.78 -5.00 3.87
CA TYR A 103 -7.36 -4.30 5.07
C TYR A 103 -7.71 -5.12 6.30
N GLU A 104 -6.83 -5.11 7.29
CA GLU A 104 -7.17 -5.69 8.58
C GLU A 104 -8.29 -4.87 9.23
N GLN A 105 -9.30 -5.57 9.75
CA GLN A 105 -10.35 -4.91 10.51
C GLN A 105 -9.80 -4.48 11.87
N ARG A 106 -9.56 -3.18 12.02
CA ARG A 106 -9.07 -2.56 13.25
C ARG A 106 -9.93 -1.36 13.63
N ASP A 107 -10.01 -1.10 14.92
CA ASP A 107 -10.60 0.14 15.44
C ASP A 107 -9.57 1.28 15.22
N THR A 108 -9.82 2.14 14.23
CA THR A 108 -8.92 3.26 13.91
C THR A 108 -8.80 4.22 15.09
N LYS A 109 -9.86 4.37 15.90
CA LYS A 109 -9.83 5.17 17.11
C LYS A 109 -8.86 4.55 18.13
N GLN A 110 -8.97 3.26 18.40
CA GLN A 110 -8.04 2.58 19.31
C GLN A 110 -6.59 2.70 18.82
N THR A 111 -6.38 2.62 17.51
CA THR A 111 -5.07 2.77 16.88
C THR A 111 -4.51 4.18 17.03
N ALA A 112 -5.35 5.21 16.86
CA ALA A 112 -4.95 6.62 17.01
C ALA A 112 -4.59 6.99 18.45
N PHE A 113 -5.32 6.45 19.43
CA PHE A 113 -5.20 6.86 20.83
C PHE A 113 -4.37 5.91 21.71
N GLY A 114 -4.07 4.69 21.23
CA GLY A 114 -3.32 3.70 22.02
C GLY A 114 -1.95 4.18 22.50
N LEU A 115 -1.31 5.11 21.78
CA LEU A 115 -0.03 5.72 22.15
C LEU A 115 -0.17 6.86 23.16
N LEU A 116 -1.34 7.49 23.26
CA LEU A 116 -1.56 8.65 24.12
C LEU A 116 -1.79 8.24 25.58
N ASP A 117 -2.39 7.08 25.80
CA ASP A 117 -2.63 6.51 27.13
C ASP A 117 -1.32 6.15 27.87
N GLU A 118 -0.23 5.87 27.12
CA GLU A 118 1.09 5.57 27.69
C GLU A 118 1.97 6.82 27.87
N ALA A 119 1.69 7.89 27.13
CA ALA A 119 2.58 9.06 27.02
C ALA A 119 2.15 10.27 27.88
N LEU A 120 0.89 10.35 28.32
CA LEU A 120 0.32 11.54 28.95
C LEU A 120 -0.38 11.24 30.29
N GLU A 121 -0.52 12.29 31.12
CA GLU A 121 -1.38 12.23 32.31
C GLU A 121 -2.86 12.02 31.88
N GLU A 122 -3.58 11.19 32.63
CA GLU A 122 -4.94 10.70 32.30
C GLU A 122 -5.93 11.84 31.98
N GLU A 123 -5.89 12.95 32.72
CA GLU A 123 -6.78 14.10 32.49
C GLU A 123 -6.51 14.79 31.15
N VAL A 124 -5.24 14.86 30.74
CA VAL A 124 -4.81 15.48 29.47
C VAL A 124 -5.11 14.53 28.31
N ALA A 125 -4.83 13.24 28.46
CA ALA A 125 -5.17 12.20 27.48
C ALA A 125 -6.69 12.20 27.18
N ASN A 126 -7.52 12.19 28.23
CA ASN A 126 -8.98 12.23 28.10
C ASN A 126 -9.49 13.48 27.38
N ALA A 127 -8.90 14.65 27.65
CA ALA A 127 -9.26 15.89 26.97
C ALA A 127 -8.92 15.85 25.47
N ILE A 128 -7.75 15.32 25.11
CA ILE A 128 -7.31 15.16 23.72
C ILE A 128 -8.21 14.16 22.98
N VAL A 129 -8.52 13.02 23.60
CA VAL A 129 -9.44 12.02 23.03
C VAL A 129 -10.80 12.65 22.74
N GLN A 130 -11.41 13.34 23.71
CA GLN A 130 -12.73 13.96 23.50
C GLN A 130 -12.75 15.02 22.38
N VAL A 131 -11.72 15.86 22.31
CA VAL A 131 -11.63 16.89 21.25
C VAL A 131 -11.42 16.24 19.88
N THR A 132 -10.57 15.23 19.81
CA THR A 132 -10.26 14.52 18.57
C THR A 132 -11.46 13.70 18.11
N GLU A 133 -12.16 13.00 19.00
CA GLU A 133 -13.41 12.31 18.67
C GLU A 133 -14.48 13.26 18.13
N ARG A 134 -14.65 14.43 18.74
CA ARG A 134 -15.62 15.42 18.26
C ARG A 134 -15.27 15.94 16.87
N THR A 135 -13.98 16.08 16.57
CA THR A 135 -13.49 16.68 15.32
C THR A 135 -13.35 15.65 14.20
N MET A 136 -12.87 14.44 14.51
CA MET A 136 -12.42 13.42 13.55
C MET A 136 -13.17 12.08 13.69
N GLY A 137 -14.08 11.92 14.66
CA GLY A 137 -14.77 10.65 14.89
C GLY A 137 -15.55 10.14 13.68
N HIS A 138 -16.10 11.03 12.86
CA HIS A 138 -16.75 10.66 11.60
C HIS A 138 -15.75 10.09 10.58
N LEU A 139 -14.56 10.69 10.47
CA LEU A 139 -13.50 10.22 9.59
C LEU A 139 -12.99 8.84 10.02
N PHE A 140 -12.80 8.61 11.32
CA PHE A 140 -12.43 7.28 11.82
C PHE A 140 -13.48 6.22 11.47
N ALA A 141 -14.76 6.52 11.66
CA ALA A 141 -15.85 5.60 11.29
C ALA A 141 -15.91 5.34 9.77
N GLN A 142 -15.63 6.35 8.94
CA GLN A 142 -15.53 6.18 7.49
C GLN A 142 -14.36 5.27 7.09
N LEU A 143 -13.19 5.45 7.71
CA LEU A 143 -12.02 4.61 7.48
C LEU A 143 -12.28 3.16 7.90
N ASP A 144 -12.87 2.95 9.08
CA ASP A 144 -13.23 1.61 9.57
C ASP A 144 -14.22 0.92 8.63
N ALA A 145 -15.23 1.66 8.14
CA ALA A 145 -16.19 1.16 7.16
C ALA A 145 -15.50 0.83 5.83
N ALA A 146 -14.61 1.70 5.35
CA ALA A 146 -13.90 1.51 4.09
C ALA A 146 -12.97 0.29 4.15
N ARG A 147 -12.32 0.01 5.29
CA ARG A 147 -11.50 -1.20 5.47
C ARG A 147 -12.30 -2.51 5.54
N SER A 148 -13.60 -2.45 5.86
CA SER A 148 -14.45 -3.65 5.92
C SER A 148 -14.76 -4.25 4.54
N GLU A 149 -14.39 -3.54 3.47
CA GLU A 149 -14.60 -3.94 2.09
C GLU A 149 -13.27 -4.23 1.40
N VAL A 150 -13.29 -5.15 0.44
CA VAL A 150 -12.17 -5.31 -0.51
C VAL A 150 -12.20 -4.11 -1.45
N LYS A 151 -11.08 -3.38 -1.54
CA LYS A 151 -10.93 -2.28 -2.49
C LYS A 151 -10.20 -2.80 -3.72
N SER A 152 -10.82 -2.66 -4.89
CA SER A 152 -10.26 -3.13 -6.15
C SER A 152 -9.82 -1.94 -6.99
N VAL A 153 -8.57 -1.96 -7.47
CA VAL A 153 -8.00 -0.91 -8.32
C VAL A 153 -7.43 -1.55 -9.58
N GLN A 154 -7.62 -0.91 -10.73
CA GLN A 154 -6.94 -1.35 -11.95
C GLN A 154 -5.48 -0.89 -11.92
N GLY A 155 -4.60 -1.77 -12.38
CA GLY A 155 -3.19 -1.43 -12.57
C GLY A 155 -2.66 -2.03 -13.85
N GLU A 156 -1.67 -1.37 -14.41
CA GLU A 156 -0.90 -1.83 -15.55
C GLU A 156 0.49 -2.23 -15.05
N TYR A 157 0.98 -3.39 -15.49
CA TYR A 157 2.35 -3.78 -15.22
C TYR A 157 3.05 -4.38 -16.43
N ASP A 158 4.32 -4.03 -16.56
CA ASP A 158 5.22 -4.55 -17.56
C ASP A 158 6.10 -5.62 -16.94
N VAL A 159 6.18 -6.79 -17.57
CA VAL A 159 7.14 -7.84 -17.25
C VAL A 159 8.24 -7.82 -18.30
N GLN A 160 9.49 -7.69 -17.88
CA GLN A 160 10.65 -7.72 -18.77
C GLN A 160 11.57 -8.85 -18.36
N VAL A 161 11.77 -9.83 -19.23
CA VAL A 161 12.78 -10.88 -19.02
C VAL A 161 14.16 -10.34 -19.40
N THR A 162 15.18 -10.73 -18.65
CA THR A 162 16.60 -10.42 -18.93
C THR A 162 17.08 -11.09 -20.22
N ASP A 163 18.10 -10.50 -20.86
CA ASP A 163 18.69 -11.00 -22.12
C ASP A 163 19.19 -12.46 -22.03
N ASP A 164 19.55 -12.92 -20.84
CA ASP A 164 20.01 -14.29 -20.59
C ASP A 164 18.91 -15.24 -20.08
N GLY A 165 17.67 -14.76 -19.96
CA GLY A 165 16.50 -15.52 -19.54
C GLY A 165 16.52 -15.97 -18.08
N SER A 166 17.46 -15.47 -17.27
CA SER A 166 17.66 -15.95 -15.89
C SER A 166 16.83 -15.21 -14.84
N GLU A 167 16.46 -13.96 -15.12
CA GLU A 167 15.72 -13.06 -14.24
C GLU A 167 14.62 -12.30 -15.00
N TYR A 168 13.67 -11.73 -14.26
CA TYR A 168 12.65 -10.82 -14.79
C TYR A 168 12.51 -9.59 -13.89
N TYR A 169 11.97 -8.52 -14.47
CA TYR A 169 11.59 -7.30 -13.79
C TYR A 169 10.09 -7.06 -13.96
N VAL A 170 9.46 -6.55 -12.92
CA VAL A 170 8.08 -6.04 -12.99
C VAL A 170 8.11 -4.54 -12.73
N ASN A 171 7.48 -3.76 -13.60
CA ASN A 171 7.20 -2.36 -13.36
C ASN A 171 5.69 -2.19 -13.28
N LEU A 172 5.18 -1.62 -12.18
CA LEU A 172 3.75 -1.51 -11.89
C LEU A 172 3.34 -0.04 -11.76
N GLU A 173 2.18 0.27 -12.33
CA GLU A 173 1.44 1.51 -12.12
C GLU A 173 0.01 1.17 -11.70
N LEU A 174 -0.48 1.82 -10.65
CA LEU A 174 -1.87 1.73 -10.19
C LEU A 174 -2.64 2.97 -10.64
N GLU A 175 -3.89 2.81 -11.03
CA GLU A 175 -4.75 3.93 -11.46
C GLU A 175 -4.94 4.97 -10.35
N PHE A 176 -5.06 4.51 -9.10
CA PHE A 176 -5.18 5.35 -7.90
C PHE A 176 -4.78 4.57 -6.64
N LEU A 177 -4.71 5.28 -5.51
CA LEU A 177 -4.43 4.68 -4.20
C LEU A 177 -5.75 4.40 -3.45
N PRO A 178 -6.13 3.13 -3.20
CA PRO A 178 -7.34 2.76 -2.47
C PRO A 178 -7.27 3.31 -1.06
N LEU A 179 -8.21 4.17 -0.68
CA LEU A 179 -8.33 4.91 0.60
C LEU A 179 -7.58 6.25 0.70
N LEU A 180 -6.78 6.65 -0.29
CA LEU A 180 -6.12 7.97 -0.30
C LEU A 180 -6.73 8.95 -1.33
N GLU A 181 -7.57 8.47 -2.24
CA GLU A 181 -8.36 9.31 -3.14
C GLU A 181 -9.87 9.08 -2.98
N GLU A 182 -10.62 10.18 -2.83
CA GLU A 182 -12.07 10.32 -3.09
C GLU A 182 -12.28 11.26 -4.28
#